data_AF-A0A1G8XXG3-F1
#
_entry.id   AF-A0A1G8XXG3-F1
#
_cell.length_a   1.000
_cell.length_b   1.000
_cell.length_c   1.000
_cell.angle_alpha   90.00
_cell.angle_beta   90.00
_cell.angle_gamma   90.00
#
_symmetry.space_group_name_H-M   'P 1'
#
loop_
_entity.id
_entity.type
_entity.pdbx_description
1 polymer ?
#
loop_
_entity_poly.entity_id
_entity_poly.type
_entity_poly.pdbx_seq_one_letter_code
_entity_poly.pdbx_strand_id
1 'polypeptide(L)' 'MEFQRELYFSQTEACRTYKISVRKFKKIIKENGLNVIEDEFISHTIGGKPFEVKTIFVKKIDFIRAYI' A
#
# COMPACT_ATOMS: atom_id res chain seq x y z
N MET A 1 3.73 -10.50 16.46
CA MET A 1 3.86 -9.04 16.23
C MET A 1 2.49 -8.55 15.84
N GLU A 2 1.89 -7.65 16.61
CA GLU A 2 0.56 -7.12 16.33
C GLU A 2 0.64 -6.07 15.20
N PHE A 3 -0.24 -6.13 14.21
CA PHE A 3 -0.26 -5.21 13.10
C PHE A 3 -0.81 -3.84 13.54
N GLN A 4 0.06 -2.83 13.65
CA GLN A 4 -0.33 -1.46 13.96
C GLN A 4 -0.53 -0.64 12.69
N ARG A 5 -1.77 -0.62 12.18
CA ARG A 5 -2.15 0.00 10.90
C ARG A 5 -1.60 1.42 10.69
N GLU A 6 -1.54 2.24 11.74
CA GLU A 6 -1.06 3.62 11.68
C GLU A 6 0.39 3.76 11.20
N LEU A 7 1.21 2.73 11.41
CA LEU A 7 2.63 2.69 11.04
C LEU A 7 2.86 2.29 9.57
N TYR A 8 1.82 1.94 8.84
CA TYR A 8 1.91 1.42 7.47
C TYR A 8 1.19 2.33 6.48
N PHE A 9 1.77 2.52 5.30
CA PHE A 9 1.07 3.04 4.15
C PHE A 9 0.32 1.90 3.47
N SER A 10 -0.99 2.08 3.26
CA SER A 10 -1.71 1.32 2.25
C SER A 10 -1.24 1.76 0.85
N GLN A 11 -1.39 0.87 -0.15
CA GLN A 11 -1.12 1.20 -1.55
C GLN A 11 -1.78 2.52 -1.98
N THR A 12 -3.05 2.71 -1.63
CA THR A 12 -3.82 3.90 -1.98
C THR A 12 -3.28 5.15 -1.26
N GLU A 13 -2.97 5.04 0.03
CA GLU A 13 -2.42 6.14 0.82
C GLU A 13 -1.06 6.60 0.29
N ALA A 14 -0.13 5.68 0.04
CA ALA A 14 1.17 6.01 -0.54
C ALA A 14 1.03 6.64 -1.93
N CYS A 15 0.20 6.07 -2.81
CA CYS A 15 0.00 6.63 -4.15
C CYS A 15 -0.56 8.05 -4.10
N ARG A 16 -1.50 8.33 -3.19
CA ARG A 16 -2.09 9.66 -3.00
C ARG A 16 -1.10 10.65 -2.40
N THR A 17 -0.40 10.27 -1.34
CA THR A 17 0.55 11.13 -0.61
C THR A 17 1.73 11.54 -1.49
N TYR A 18 2.32 10.59 -2.22
CA TYR A 18 3.51 10.84 -3.05
C TYR A 18 3.19 11.18 -4.51
N LYS A 19 1.89 11.28 -4.86
CA LYS A 19 1.41 11.52 -6.22
C LYS A 19 2.05 10.59 -7.26
N ILE A 20 2.16 9.30 -6.92
CA ILE A 20 2.74 8.27 -7.79
C ILE A 20 1.69 7.25 -8.23
N SER A 21 1.92 6.64 -9.40
CA SER A 21 1.09 5.53 -9.86
C SER A 21 1.34 4.25 -9.05
N VAL A 22 0.34 3.38 -8.96
CA VAL A 22 0.46 2.04 -8.35
C VAL A 22 1.64 1.24 -8.93
N ARG A 23 1.90 1.37 -10.24
CA ARG A 23 3.04 0.73 -10.89
C ARG A 23 4.38 1.20 -10.31
N LYS A 24 4.52 2.50 -10.05
CA LYS A 24 5.74 3.09 -9.45
C LYS A 24 5.87 2.66 -7.98
N PHE A 25 4.77 2.64 -7.24
CA PHE A 25 4.73 2.13 -5.87
C PHE A 25 5.23 0.67 -5.79
N LYS A 26 4.69 -0.22 -6.62
CA LYS A 26 5.13 -1.63 -6.69
C LYS A 26 6.59 -1.76 -7.13
N LYS A 27 7.04 -0.88 -8.02
CA LYS A 27 8.44 -0.84 -8.47
C LYS A 27 9.38 -0.50 -7.31
N ILE A 28 9.08 0.55 -6.53
CA ILE A 28 9.88 0.95 -5.35
C ILE A 28 9.99 -0.19 -4.35
N ILE A 29 8.87 -0.86 -4.03
CA ILE A 29 8.85 -2.02 -3.13
C ILE A 29 9.77 -3.12 -3.64
N LYS A 30 9.66 -3.47 -4.92
CA LYS A 30 10.43 -4.57 -5.51
C LYS A 30 11.92 -4.25 -5.61
N GLU A 31 12.28 -3.04 -6.04
CA GLU A 31 13.68 -2.61 -6.20
C GLU A 31 14.41 -2.48 -4.86
N ASN A 32 13.70 -2.08 -3.80
CA ASN A 32 14.27 -1.92 -2.46
C ASN A 32 14.03 -3.13 -1.55
N GLY A 33 13.39 -4.20 -2.03
CA GLY A 33 13.10 -5.40 -1.24
C GLY A 33 12.24 -5.12 0.00
N LEU A 34 11.31 -4.17 -0.08
CA LEU A 34 10.51 -3.76 1.07
C LEU A 34 9.56 -4.87 1.52
N ASN A 35 9.46 -5.08 2.83
CA ASN A 35 8.52 -6.05 3.37
C ASN A 35 7.09 -5.54 3.23
N VAL A 36 6.23 -6.33 2.60
CA VAL A 36 4.81 -6.02 2.40
C VAL A 36 3.96 -6.94 3.22
N ILE A 37 2.94 -6.37 3.87
CA ILE A 37 1.91 -7.12 4.56
C ILE A 37 0.64 -7.01 3.72
N GLU A 38 0.02 -8.14 3.43
CA GLU A 38 -1.27 -8.18 2.77
C GLU A 38 -2.34 -8.41 3.83
N ASP A 39 -2.79 -7.33 4.48
CA ASP A 39 -3.61 -7.42 5.68
C ASP A 39 -5.10 -7.17 5.42
N GLU A 40 -5.46 -6.45 4.34
CA GLU A 40 -6.82 -5.89 4.24
C GLU A 40 -7.45 -6.05 2.85
N PHE A 41 -8.62 -6.68 2.83
CA PHE A 41 -9.55 -6.64 1.71
C PHE A 41 -10.44 -5.42 1.87
N ILE A 42 -10.27 -4.44 0.99
CA ILE A 42 -11.12 -3.25 0.99
C ILE A 42 -12.26 -3.52 0.02
N SER A 43 -13.49 -3.56 0.54
CA SER A 43 -14.69 -3.66 -0.29
C SER A 43 -14.97 -2.31 -0.95
N HIS A 44 -14.95 -2.29 -2.27
CA HIS A 44 -15.36 -1.17 -3.08
C HIS A 44 -16.67 -1.50 -3.80
N THR A 45 -17.51 -0.50 -4.07
CA THR A 45 -18.75 -0.69 -4.83
C THR A 45 -18.65 0.10 -6.14
N ILE A 46 -18.60 -0.59 -7.28
CA ILE A 46 -18.68 0.03 -8.61
C ILE A 46 -19.93 -0.53 -9.30
N GLY A 47 -20.84 0.37 -9.74
CA GLY A 47 -22.07 -0.03 -10.43
C GLY A 47 -23.03 -0.86 -9.59
N GLY A 48 -23.03 -0.69 -8.26
CA GLY A 48 -23.90 -1.42 -7.34
C GLY A 48 -23.43 -2.84 -6.96
N LYS A 49 -22.28 -3.29 -7.47
CA LYS A 49 -21.68 -4.58 -7.08
C LYS A 49 -20.48 -4.36 -6.15
N PRO A 50 -20.43 -5.00 -4.98
CA PRO A 50 -19.23 -5.01 -4.17
C PRO A 50 -18.15 -5.85 -4.84
N PHE A 51 -16.92 -5.37 -4.83
CA PHE A 51 -15.73 -6.13 -5.17
C PHE A 51 -14.66 -5.89 -4.12
N GLU A 52 -13.93 -6.93 -3.79
CA GLU A 52 -12.88 -6.89 -2.77
C GLU A 52 -11.53 -6.65 -3.43
N VAL A 53 -10.84 -5.61 -2.99
CA VAL A 53 -9.48 -5.31 -3.44
C VAL A 53 -8.53 -5.64 -2.33
N LYS A 54 -7.68 -6.64 -2.58
CA LYS A 54 -6.54 -6.94 -1.71
C LYS A 54 -5.58 -5.76 -1.73
N THR A 55 -5.46 -5.07 -0.60
CA THR A 55 -4.60 -3.91 -0.46
C THR A 55 -3.32 -4.30 0.25
N ILE A 56 -2.20 -3.89 -0.34
CA ILE A 56 -0.87 -4.13 0.23
C ILE A 56 -0.48 -2.96 1.13
N PHE A 57 0.18 -3.30 2.25
CA PHE A 57 0.67 -2.36 3.25
C PHE A 57 2.19 -2.46 3.33
N VAL A 58 2.84 -1.31 3.43
CA VAL A 58 4.29 -1.19 3.62
C VAL A 58 4.56 -0.24 4.77
N LYS A 59 5.56 -0.53 5.62
CA LYS A 59 5.90 0.37 6.72
C LYS A 59 6.22 1.76 6.18
N LYS A 60 5.65 2.79 6.82
CA LYS A 60 5.83 4.18 6.38
C LYS A 60 7.30 4.57 6.31
N ILE A 61 8.07 4.24 7.35
CA ILE A 61 9.49 4.58 7.43
C ILE A 61 10.32 3.91 6.33
N ASP A 62 10.05 2.65 6.02
CA ASP A 62 10.78 1.90 4.99
C ASP A 62 10.45 2.44 3.59
N PHE A 63 9.17 2.75 3.36
CA PHE A 63 8.74 3.35 2.10
C PHE A 63 9.30 4.76 1.89
N ILE A 64 9.32 5.60 2.94
CA ILE A 64 9.92 6.95 2.90
C ILE A 64 11.40 6.85 2.53
N ARG A 65 12.14 5.97 3.20
CA ARG A 65 13.58 5.76 2.96
C ARG A 65 13.88 5.28 1.54
N ALA A 66 13.02 4.44 0.98
CA ALA A 66 13.16 3.93 -0.39
C ALA A 66 12.71 4.91 -1.47
N TYR A 67 11.95 5.95 -1.11
CA TYR A 67 11.43 6.95 -2.03
C TYR A 67 12.34 8.16 -2.20
N ILE A 68 13.01 8.60 -1.12
CA ILE A 68 14.00 9.70 -1.11
C ILE A 68 15.26 9.26 -1.86
#